data_AF-A0A416JWB6-F1
#
_entry.id   AF-A0A416JWB6-F1
#
_cell.length_a   1.000
_cell.length_b   1.000
_cell.length_c   1.000
_cell.angle_alpha   90.00
_cell.angle_beta   90.00
_cell.angle_gamma   90.00
#
_symmetry.space_group_name_H-M   'P 1'
#
loop_
_entity.id
_entity.type
_entity.pdbx_description
1 polymer ?
#
loop_
_entity_poly.entity_id
_entity_poly.type
_entity_poly.pdbx_seq_one_letter_code
_entity_poly.pdbx_strand_id
1 'polypeptide(L)'
;MELKRAERRRLEKLVGKKPVYYQYTLEQIEEIRQQAIQDKKEEIQKEMNAYVQKKWDSMAAELGGKNEEERMLKVLTLLMSVPARILCEKFHWKPVKDAGDHRSKLLQFSEAVVDEVNRICADENADIRNYREETWKKYGVKYVTTEDGELGKEDGDGEIDTAG
;
A
#
# COMPACT_ATOMS: atom_id res chain seq x y z
N MET A 1 -49.42 16.29 -60.13
CA MET A 1 -48.85 17.63 -59.84
C MET A 1 -47.43 17.62 -60.39
N GLU A 2 -47.17 18.27 -61.53
CA GLU A 2 -45.85 18.25 -62.16
C GLU A 2 -44.86 19.15 -61.41
N LEU A 3 -43.68 18.61 -61.07
CA LEU A 3 -42.60 19.38 -60.47
C LEU A 3 -42.12 20.47 -61.44
N LYS A 4 -42.04 21.71 -60.94
CA LYS A 4 -41.53 22.86 -61.71
C LYS A 4 -40.07 22.60 -62.08
N ARG A 5 -39.62 23.10 -63.23
CA ARG A 5 -38.25 22.89 -63.76
C ARG A 5 -37.15 23.24 -62.74
N ALA A 6 -37.40 24.22 -61.88
CA ALA A 6 -36.50 24.61 -60.79
C ALA A 6 -36.39 23.56 -59.69
N GLU A 7 -37.48 22.84 -59.39
CA GLU A 7 -37.52 21.76 -58.39
C GLU A 7 -36.80 20.52 -58.92
N ARG A 8 -36.95 20.19 -60.21
CA ARG A 8 -36.17 19.13 -60.88
C ARG A 8 -34.67 19.39 -60.80
N ARG A 9 -34.22 20.61 -61.10
CA ARG A 9 -32.79 20.99 -60.97
C ARG A 9 -32.27 20.95 -59.53
N ARG A 10 -33.11 21.24 -58.54
CA ARG A 10 -32.74 21.14 -57.11
C ARG A 10 -32.57 19.67 -56.70
N LEU A 11 -33.49 18.80 -57.12
CA LEU A 11 -33.40 17.36 -56.93
C LEU A 11 -32.18 16.77 -57.63
N GLU A 12 -31.89 17.15 -58.87
CA GLU A 12 -30.69 16.71 -59.60
C GLU A 12 -29.39 17.11 -58.89
N LYS A 13 -29.32 18.31 -58.29
CA LYS A 13 -28.16 18.76 -57.49
C LYS A 13 -28.01 18.01 -56.16
N LEU A 14 -29.10 17.54 -55.56
CA LEU A 14 -29.08 16.73 -54.35
C LEU A 14 -28.70 15.27 -54.64
N VAL A 15 -29.16 14.73 -55.77
CA VAL A 15 -28.87 13.36 -56.22
C VAL A 15 -27.41 13.22 -56.71
N GLY A 16 -26.82 14.29 -57.24
CA GLY A 16 -25.45 14.27 -57.78
C GLY A 16 -24.31 14.32 -56.76
N LYS A 17 -24.58 14.57 -55.46
CA LYS A 17 -23.55 14.56 -54.42
C LYS A 17 -23.30 13.13 -53.93
N LYS A 18 -22.50 12.37 -54.68
CA LYS A 18 -21.98 11.08 -54.20
C LYS A 18 -21.17 11.33 -52.91
N PRO A 19 -21.40 10.55 -51.84
CA PRO A 19 -20.56 10.64 -50.65
C PRO A 19 -19.10 10.35 -51.02
N VAL A 20 -18.20 11.24 -50.63
CA VAL A 20 -16.75 11.06 -50.79
C VAL A 20 -16.30 10.14 -49.66
N TYR A 21 -15.89 8.92 -50.00
CA TYR A 21 -15.32 7.97 -49.06
C TYR A 21 -13.80 8.14 -49.05
N TYR A 22 -13.25 8.62 -47.94
CA TYR A 22 -11.82 8.67 -47.73
C TYR A 22 -11.35 7.31 -47.17
N GLN A 23 -10.33 6.72 -47.80
CA GLN A 23 -9.63 5.54 -47.29
C GLN A 23 -8.24 5.96 -46.85
N TYR A 24 -7.86 5.60 -45.62
CA TYR A 24 -6.53 5.86 -45.10
C TYR A 24 -5.50 4.94 -45.76
N THR A 25 -4.29 5.47 -45.97
CA THR A 25 -3.14 4.65 -46.39
C THR A 25 -2.65 3.79 -45.23
N LEU A 26 -1.89 2.73 -45.53
CA LEU A 26 -1.31 1.85 -44.48
C LEU A 26 -0.41 2.63 -43.51
N GLU A 27 0.36 3.60 -44.02
CA GLU A 27 1.21 4.48 -43.20
C GLU A 27 0.37 5.34 -42.25
N GLN A 28 -0.73 5.94 -42.75
CA GLN A 28 -1.66 6.71 -41.92
C GLN A 28 -2.33 5.83 -40.85
N ILE A 29 -2.68 4.59 -41.18
CA ILE A 29 -3.26 3.64 -40.22
C ILE A 29 -2.24 3.30 -39.12
N GLU A 30 -0.97 3.14 -39.48
CA GLU A 30 0.08 2.82 -38.52
C GLU A 30 0.43 4.01 -37.62
N GLU A 31 0.47 5.24 -38.16
CA GLU A 31 0.63 6.46 -37.37
C GLU A 31 -0.52 6.63 -36.36
N ILE A 32 -1.77 6.41 -36.80
CA ILE A 32 -2.94 6.44 -35.92
C ILE A 32 -2.83 5.39 -34.80
N ARG A 33 -2.33 4.18 -35.11
CA ARG A 33 -2.12 3.13 -34.11
C ARG A 33 -1.05 3.51 -33.10
N GLN A 34 0.11 4.00 -33.56
CA GLN A 34 1.21 4.38 -32.68
C GLN A 34 0.79 5.53 -31.76
N GLN A 35 0.06 6.51 -32.30
CA GLN A 35 -0.52 7.59 -31.49
C GLN A 35 -1.51 7.04 -30.46
N ALA A 36 -2.44 6.15 -30.86
CA ALA A 36 -3.40 5.56 -29.94
C ALA A 36 -2.74 4.72 -28.83
N ILE A 37 -1.66 3.99 -29.14
CA ILE A 37 -0.86 3.24 -28.16
C ILE A 37 -0.18 4.20 -27.19
N GLN A 38 0.41 5.28 -27.69
CA GLN A 38 1.08 6.28 -26.86
C GLN A 38 0.08 6.99 -25.94
N ASP A 39 -1.08 7.41 -26.46
CA ASP A 39 -2.15 8.03 -25.69
C ASP A 39 -2.64 7.08 -24.58
N LYS A 40 -2.82 5.80 -24.90
CA LYS A 40 -3.21 4.77 -23.91
C LYS A 40 -2.14 4.54 -22.87
N LYS A 41 -0.87 4.55 -23.25
CA LYS A 41 0.26 4.41 -22.31
C LYS A 41 0.31 5.58 -21.34
N GLU A 42 0.09 6.80 -21.84
CA GLU A 42 0.03 8.00 -20.99
C GLU A 42 -1.18 8.01 -20.07
N GLU A 43 -2.34 7.55 -20.55
CA GLU A 43 -3.54 7.38 -19.75
C GLU A 43 -3.30 6.39 -18.60
N ILE A 44 -2.78 5.19 -18.91
CA ILE A 44 -2.43 4.17 -17.91
C ILE A 44 -1.39 4.71 -16.91
N GLN A 45 -0.37 5.43 -17.37
CA GLN A 45 0.65 6.00 -16.50
C GLN A 45 0.04 7.05 -15.54
N LYS A 46 -0.87 7.89 -16.04
CA LYS A 46 -1.57 8.89 -15.22
C LYS A 46 -2.47 8.22 -14.19
N GLU A 47 -3.23 7.20 -14.58
CA GLU A 47 -4.08 6.43 -13.67
C GLU A 47 -3.27 5.73 -12.58
N MET A 48 -2.16 5.10 -12.96
CA MET A 48 -1.28 4.41 -12.01
C MET A 48 -0.62 5.40 -11.05
N ASN A 49 -0.12 6.54 -11.55
CA ASN A 49 0.44 7.59 -10.69
C ASN A 49 -0.62 8.17 -9.75
N ALA A 50 -1.85 8.39 -10.22
CA ALA A 50 -2.95 8.87 -9.39
C ALA A 50 -3.35 7.84 -8.32
N TYR A 51 -3.34 6.54 -8.66
CA TYR A 51 -3.59 5.46 -7.71
C TYR A 51 -2.50 5.39 -6.63
N VAL A 52 -1.23 5.44 -7.04
CA VAL A 52 -0.08 5.47 -6.14
C VAL A 52 -0.17 6.68 -5.23
N GLN A 53 -0.42 7.87 -5.77
CA GLN A 53 -0.58 9.09 -4.99
C GLN A 53 -1.73 8.97 -3.99
N LYS A 54 -2.90 8.48 -4.42
CA LYS A 54 -4.05 8.27 -3.54
C LYS A 54 -3.76 7.28 -2.40
N LYS A 55 -3.01 6.22 -2.69
CA LYS A 55 -2.53 5.26 -1.69
C LYS A 55 -1.58 5.92 -0.70
N TRP A 56 -0.63 6.72 -1.18
CA TRP A 56 0.28 7.51 -0.36
C TRP A 56 -0.46 8.52 0.50
N ASP A 57 -1.41 9.27 -0.06
CA ASP A 57 -2.22 10.25 0.67
C ASP A 57 -3.08 9.57 1.73
N SER A 58 -3.65 8.40 1.43
CA SER A 58 -4.41 7.60 2.40
C SER A 58 -3.51 7.11 3.54
N MET A 59 -2.33 6.60 3.22
CA MET A 59 -1.36 6.12 4.21
C MET A 59 -0.81 7.28 5.06
N ALA A 60 -0.54 8.42 4.43
CA ALA A 60 -0.09 9.64 5.09
C ALA A 60 -1.20 10.27 5.94
N ALA A 61 -2.48 10.11 5.59
CA ALA A 61 -3.59 10.52 6.44
C ALA A 61 -3.76 9.58 7.64
N GLU A 62 -3.59 8.27 7.44
CA GLU A 62 -3.70 7.27 8.49
C GLU A 62 -2.54 7.35 9.49
N LEU A 63 -1.29 7.47 9.03
CA LEU A 63 -0.07 7.56 9.85
C LEU A 63 0.35 9.02 10.16
N GLY A 64 -0.24 10.00 9.50
CA GLY A 64 -0.10 11.42 9.84
C GLY A 64 -0.85 11.77 11.11
N GLY A 65 -0.53 12.89 11.72
CA GLY A 65 -1.11 13.34 12.98
C GLY A 65 -0.84 14.82 13.17
N LYS A 66 -1.70 15.48 13.95
CA LYS A 66 -1.60 16.93 14.20
C LYS A 66 -0.36 17.28 15.01
N ASN A 67 0.09 16.37 15.86
CA ASN A 67 1.30 16.47 16.66
C ASN A 67 2.13 15.16 16.56
N GLU A 68 3.36 15.20 17.08
CA GLU A 68 4.29 14.07 17.06
C GLU A 68 3.78 12.87 17.88
N GLU A 69 3.10 13.15 18.99
CA GLU A 69 2.53 12.13 19.87
C GLU A 69 1.46 11.29 19.15
N GLU A 70 0.52 11.92 18.43
CA GLU A 70 -0.51 11.21 17.67
C GLU A 70 0.11 10.35 16.55
N ARG A 71 1.15 10.87 15.87
CA ARG A 71 1.89 10.10 14.85
C ARG A 71 2.58 8.89 15.47
N MET A 72 3.22 9.07 16.62
CA MET A 72 3.90 8.00 17.35
C MET A 72 2.91 6.91 17.79
N LEU A 73 1.77 7.28 18.37
CA LEU A 73 0.71 6.35 18.77
C LEU A 73 0.15 5.55 17.58
N LYS A 74 -0.01 6.17 16.42
CA LYS A 74 -0.45 5.49 15.18
C LYS A 74 0.58 4.48 14.69
N VAL A 75 1.87 4.83 14.71
CA VAL A 75 2.97 3.92 14.37
C VAL A 75 3.05 2.75 15.35
N LEU A 76 2.90 3.01 16.66
CA LEU A 76 2.87 1.97 17.69
C LEU A 76 1.66 1.02 17.52
N THR A 77 0.49 1.55 17.18
CA THR A 77 -0.71 0.74 16.90
C THR A 77 -0.47 -0.19 15.71
N LEU A 78 0.15 0.31 14.64
CA LEU A 78 0.54 -0.50 13.49
C LEU A 78 1.55 -1.58 13.88
N LEU A 79 2.59 -1.21 14.64
CA LEU A 79 3.62 -2.12 15.12
C LEU A 79 3.03 -3.28 15.93
N MET A 80 2.01 -3.02 16.74
CA MET A 80 1.29 -4.05 17.53
C MET A 80 0.34 -4.90 16.69
N SER A 81 -0.24 -4.32 15.63
CA SER A 81 -1.19 -5.02 14.75
C SER A 81 -0.52 -6.08 13.87
N VAL A 82 0.74 -5.85 13.47
CA VAL A 82 1.49 -6.75 12.58
C VAL A 82 1.75 -8.12 13.21
N PRO A 83 2.29 -8.25 14.44
CA PRO A 83 2.44 -9.53 15.11
C PRO A 83 1.13 -10.30 15.26
N ALA A 84 0.03 -9.62 15.63
CA ALA A 84 -1.27 -10.27 15.79
C ALA A 84 -1.76 -10.92 14.48
N ARG A 85 -1.58 -10.22 13.36
CA ARG A 85 -1.88 -10.74 12.02
C ARG A 85 -0.99 -11.93 11.67
N ILE A 86 0.32 -11.82 11.86
CA ILE A 86 1.29 -12.89 11.56
C ILE A 86 1.00 -14.14 12.41
N LEU A 87 0.74 -13.98 13.71
CA LEU A 87 0.41 -15.07 14.62
C LEU A 87 -0.82 -15.85 14.14
N CYS A 88 -1.85 -15.16 13.64
CA CYS A 88 -3.05 -15.81 13.10
C CYS A 88 -2.80 -16.45 11.73
N GLU A 89 -2.22 -15.71 10.79
CA GLU A 89 -2.09 -16.15 9.38
C GLU A 89 -0.96 -17.18 9.18
N LYS A 90 0.16 -17.04 9.89
CA LYS A 90 1.37 -17.87 9.71
C LYS A 90 1.57 -18.90 10.81
N PHE A 91 1.22 -18.58 12.05
CA PHE A 91 1.37 -19.48 13.20
C PHE A 91 0.06 -20.14 13.64
N HIS A 92 -1.03 -19.90 12.90
CA HIS A 92 -2.36 -20.54 13.08
C HIS A 92 -2.96 -20.35 14.49
N TRP A 93 -2.66 -19.23 15.13
CA TRP A 93 -3.37 -18.84 16.34
C TRP A 93 -4.82 -18.47 16.03
N LYS A 94 -5.70 -18.70 17.01
CA LYS A 94 -7.12 -18.37 16.85
C LYS A 94 -7.34 -16.87 17.10
N PRO A 95 -8.15 -16.18 16.27
CA PRO A 95 -8.51 -14.80 16.53
C PRO A 95 -9.37 -14.69 17.80
N VAL A 96 -9.26 -13.57 18.50
CA VAL A 96 -10.10 -13.24 19.65
C VAL A 96 -11.54 -13.01 19.16
N LYS A 97 -12.49 -13.77 19.69
CA LYS A 97 -13.92 -13.64 19.36
C LYS A 97 -14.72 -12.92 20.44
N ASP A 98 -14.23 -12.97 21.67
CA ASP A 98 -14.82 -12.37 22.85
C ASP A 98 -13.71 -11.69 23.64
N ALA A 99 -13.93 -10.44 24.03
CA ALA A 99 -12.97 -9.64 24.80
C ALA A 99 -12.72 -10.23 26.20
N GLY A 100 -13.65 -11.04 26.73
CA GLY A 100 -13.50 -11.72 28.02
C GLY A 100 -12.81 -13.10 27.95
N ASP A 101 -12.40 -13.56 26.77
CA ASP A 101 -11.76 -14.87 26.61
C ASP A 101 -10.27 -14.83 26.98
N HIS A 102 -9.98 -14.75 28.28
CA HIS A 102 -8.62 -14.81 28.82
C HIS A 102 -7.92 -16.16 28.57
N ARG A 103 -8.57 -17.16 27.94
CA ARG A 103 -7.91 -18.40 27.48
C ARG A 103 -7.34 -18.24 26.07
N SER A 104 -7.66 -17.15 25.37
CA SER A 104 -7.12 -16.84 24.06
C SER A 104 -5.63 -16.54 24.17
N LYS A 105 -4.80 -17.35 23.50
CA LYS A 105 -3.36 -17.12 23.41
C LYS A 105 -3.02 -15.75 22.80
N LEU A 106 -3.82 -15.30 21.83
CA LEU A 106 -3.62 -14.02 21.18
C LEU A 106 -3.87 -12.85 22.14
N LEU A 107 -4.91 -12.97 22.98
CA LEU A 107 -5.21 -11.97 23.99
C LEU A 107 -4.12 -11.94 25.08
N GLN A 108 -3.74 -13.12 25.60
CA GLN A 108 -2.65 -13.24 26.57
C GLN A 108 -1.32 -12.67 26.05
N PHE A 109 -1.00 -12.92 24.77
CA PHE A 109 0.19 -12.33 24.15
C PHE A 109 0.09 -10.80 24.10
N SER A 110 -1.05 -10.26 23.67
CA SER A 110 -1.22 -8.80 23.63
C SER A 110 -1.15 -8.16 25.02
N GLU A 111 -1.73 -8.79 26.05
CA GLU A 111 -1.65 -8.35 27.44
C GLU A 111 -0.20 -8.40 27.95
N ALA A 112 0.51 -9.51 27.70
CA ALA A 112 1.91 -9.66 28.10
C ALA A 112 2.85 -8.63 27.46
N VAL A 113 2.63 -8.27 26.19
CA VAL A 113 3.42 -7.20 25.55
C VAL A 113 3.13 -5.85 26.20
N VAL A 114 1.86 -5.54 26.49
CA VAL A 114 1.48 -4.29 27.16
C VAL A 114 2.09 -4.22 28.57
N ASP A 115 2.04 -5.30 29.32
CA ASP A 115 2.61 -5.37 30.66
C ASP A 115 4.14 -5.20 30.64
N GLU A 116 4.82 -5.83 29.69
CA GLU A 116 6.27 -5.70 29.53
C GLU A 116 6.68 -4.27 29.16
N VAL A 117 5.95 -3.63 28.22
CA VAL A 117 6.19 -2.22 27.86
C VAL A 117 5.95 -1.31 29.06
N ASN A 118 4.85 -1.51 29.79
CA ASN A 118 4.54 -0.73 30.99
C ASN A 118 5.62 -0.92 32.06
N ARG A 119 6.15 -2.14 32.23
CA ARG A 119 7.26 -2.41 33.15
C ARG A 119 8.52 -1.63 32.79
N ILE A 120 8.89 -1.60 31.50
CA ILE A 120 10.05 -0.84 31.02
C ILE A 120 9.83 0.66 31.24
N CYS A 121 8.63 1.16 30.93
CA CYS A 121 8.29 2.58 31.08
C CYS A 121 8.16 3.04 32.53
N ALA A 122 7.80 2.15 33.46
CA ALA A 122 7.64 2.49 34.87
C ALA A 122 8.97 2.60 35.63
N ASP A 123 10.06 2.07 35.08
CA ASP A 123 11.40 2.17 35.67
C ASP A 123 12.13 3.38 35.10
N GLU A 124 12.24 4.45 35.91
CA GLU A 124 12.94 5.69 35.55
C GLU A 124 14.44 5.48 35.25
N ASN A 125 15.01 4.35 35.69
CA ASN A 125 16.42 3.99 35.45
C ASN A 125 16.59 2.93 34.34
N ALA A 126 15.51 2.49 33.70
CA ALA A 126 15.59 1.47 32.66
C ALA A 126 16.32 2.02 31.42
N ASP A 127 17.48 1.44 31.11
CA ASP A 127 18.16 1.70 29.85
C ASP A 127 17.56 0.80 28.75
N ILE A 128 16.72 1.39 27.91
CA ILE A 128 16.09 0.76 26.74
C ILE A 128 17.14 0.13 25.81
N ARG A 129 18.33 0.72 25.71
CA ARG A 129 19.41 0.17 24.87
C ARG A 129 19.91 -1.14 25.45
N ASN A 130 20.08 -1.20 26.77
CA ASN A 130 20.48 -2.43 27.45
C ASN A 130 19.41 -3.51 27.32
N TYR A 131 18.11 -3.18 27.47
CA TYR A 131 17.03 -4.14 27.26
C TYR A 131 17.07 -4.77 25.86
N ARG A 132 17.33 -3.97 24.82
CA ARG A 132 17.49 -4.43 23.44
C ARG A 132 18.71 -5.34 23.27
N GLU A 133 19.86 -4.99 23.85
CA GLU A 133 21.07 -5.83 23.78
C GLU A 133 20.91 -7.14 24.55
N GLU A 134 20.23 -7.14 25.70
CA GLU A 134 19.93 -8.36 26.45
C GLU A 134 18.99 -9.27 25.67
N THR A 135 17.94 -8.70 25.06
CA THR A 135 17.01 -9.44 24.21
C THR A 135 17.75 -10.06 23.03
N TRP A 136 18.68 -9.32 22.42
CA TRP A 136 19.54 -9.83 21.35
C TRP A 136 20.39 -11.00 21.82
N LYS A 137 21.12 -10.86 22.92
CA LYS A 137 21.98 -11.91 23.47
C LYS A 137 21.22 -13.18 23.82
N LYS A 138 19.99 -13.04 24.34
CA LYS A 138 19.18 -14.19 24.79
C LYS A 138 18.41 -14.87 23.65
N TYR A 139 17.92 -14.10 22.68
CA TYR A 139 16.95 -14.60 21.69
C TYR A 139 17.39 -14.42 20.24
N GLY A 140 18.54 -13.80 19.99
CA GLY A 140 19.16 -13.73 18.66
C GLY A 140 18.39 -12.92 17.61
N VAL A 141 17.49 -12.02 18.02
CA VAL A 141 16.78 -11.10 17.12
C VAL A 141 16.95 -9.64 17.54
N LYS A 142 17.46 -8.79 16.64
CA LYS A 142 17.65 -7.35 16.86
C LYS A 142 17.26 -6.57 15.61
N TYR A 143 16.36 -5.60 15.80
CA TYR A 143 16.00 -4.63 14.76
C TYR A 143 16.93 -3.44 14.86
N VAL A 144 17.64 -3.09 13.78
CA VAL A 144 18.59 -1.96 13.70
C VAL A 144 18.09 -0.93 12.70
N THR A 145 18.45 0.34 12.90
CA THR A 145 18.27 1.37 11.88
C THR A 145 19.56 1.47 11.09
N THR A 146 19.49 1.36 9.77
CA THR A 146 20.67 1.56 8.89
C THR A 146 21.00 3.04 8.77
N GLU A 147 22.17 3.37 8.22
CA GLU A 147 22.61 4.75 7.98
C GLU A 147 21.63 5.54 7.08
N ASP A 148 20.89 4.83 6.22
CA ASP A 148 19.87 5.39 5.32
C ASP A 148 18.48 5.54 5.97
N GLY A 149 18.35 5.21 7.26
CA GLY A 149 17.10 5.30 8.01
C GLY A 149 16.14 4.13 7.77
N GLU A 150 16.57 3.06 7.11
CA GLU A 150 15.77 1.87 6.88
C GLU A 150 15.80 0.92 8.09
N LEU A 151 14.71 0.17 8.31
CA LEU A 151 14.63 -0.82 9.37
C LEU A 151 15.30 -2.12 8.89
N GLY A 152 16.51 -2.40 9.39
CA GLY A 152 17.25 -3.63 9.18
C GLY A 152 17.01 -4.66 10.29
N LYS A 153 17.36 -5.92 9.99
CA LYS A 153 17.43 -7.00 10.98
C LYS A 153 18.85 -7.54 10.98
N GLU A 154 19.48 -7.53 12.14
CA GLU A 154 20.67 -8.34 12.36
C GLU A 154 20.20 -9.68 12.92
N ASP A 155 20.74 -10.76 12.36
CA ASP A 155 20.59 -12.12 12.87
C ASP A 155 21.97 -12.61 13.34
N GLY A 156 22.02 -13.08 14.59
CA GLY A 156 23.28 -13.35 15.27
C GLY A 156 23.69 -14.79 15.02
N ASP A 157 24.97 -14.98 14.77
CA ASP A 157 25.69 -16.26 14.89
C ASP A 157 26.00 -16.61 16.37
N GLY A 158 25.31 -15.95 17.31
CA GLY A 158 25.55 -16.03 18.75
C GLY A 158 25.59 -17.46 19.24
N GLU A 159 26.76 -17.85 19.75
CA GLU A 159 26.98 -19.04 20.57
C GLU A 159 25.91 -19.03 21.67
N ILE A 160 24.88 -19.86 21.51
CA ILE A 160 23.89 -20.07 22.56
C ILE A 160 24.65 -20.82 23.64
N ASP A 161 25.12 -20.10 24.66
CA ASP A 161 25.69 -20.70 25.85
C ASP A 161 24.55 -21.45 26.58
N THR A 162 24.33 -22.70 26.17
CA THR A 162 23.47 -23.64 26.87
C THR A 162 24.20 -24.08 28.14
N ALA A 163 24.19 -23.25 29.18
CA ALA A 163 24.66 -23.64 30.49
C ALA A 163 23.73 -23.08 31.58
N GLY A 164 22.93 -23.96 32.19
CA GLY A 164 22.15 -23.69 33.40
C GLY A 164 20.78 -24.33 33.41
#